data_AF-A0A4R3EGN3-F1
#
_entry.id   AF-A0A4R3EGN3-F1
#
_cell.length_a   1.000
_cell.length_b   1.000
_cell.length_c   1.000
_cell.angle_alpha   90.00
_cell.angle_beta   90.00
_cell.angle_gamma   90.00
#
_symmetry.space_group_name_H-M   'P 1'
#
loop_
_entity.id
_entity.type
_entity.pdbx_description
1 polymer ?
#
loop_
_entity_poly.entity_id
_entity_poly.type
_entity_poly.pdbx_seq_one_letter_code
_entity_poly.pdbx_strand_id
1 'polypeptide(L)'
;MPMPGMGPITAMAIEAFAPTTTTFRKGRAFAAWLGLAPKQHSSGGKQVLGRTSKMGQRDIRRLVIIGAMTVIRWASRKAPPENAWLARMLERKPRMLVAIALANKMARSIWAMMTKNENYRDSGLAAA
;
A
#
# COMPACT_ATOMS: atom_id res chain seq x y z
N MET A 1 -16.38 -5.81 0.93
CA MET A 1 -16.24 -4.52 0.22
C MET A 1 -14.92 -4.51 -0.55
N PRO A 2 -14.87 -3.93 -1.76
CA PRO A 2 -13.62 -3.69 -2.47
C PRO A 2 -12.73 -2.69 -1.71
N MET A 3 -11.42 -2.77 -1.92
CA MET A 3 -10.47 -1.86 -1.29
C MET A 3 -10.67 -0.42 -1.77
N PRO A 4 -10.76 0.58 -0.87
CA PRO A 4 -10.80 1.99 -1.25
C PRO A 4 -9.59 2.39 -2.10
N GLY A 5 -9.82 3.13 -3.17
CA GLY A 5 -8.76 3.55 -4.09
C GLY A 5 -8.35 2.48 -5.11
N MET A 6 -8.90 1.27 -5.06
CA MET A 6 -8.74 0.29 -6.14
C MET A 6 -9.94 0.32 -7.08
N GLY A 7 -9.68 0.56 -8.36
CA GLY A 7 -10.67 0.41 -9.44
C GLY A 7 -10.43 -0.85 -10.27
N PRO A 8 -11.32 -1.15 -11.24
CA PRO A 8 -11.25 -2.36 -12.07
C PRO A 8 -9.92 -2.53 -12.80
N ILE A 9 -9.33 -1.44 -13.31
CA ILE A 9 -8.03 -1.47 -14.01
C ILE A 9 -6.90 -1.92 -13.06
N THR A 10 -6.93 -1.47 -11.80
CA THR A 10 -5.92 -1.86 -10.80
C THR A 10 -6.10 -3.32 -10.39
N ALA A 11 -7.35 -3.76 -10.20
CA ALA A 11 -7.66 -5.14 -9.89
C ALA A 11 -7.21 -6.09 -11.02
N MET A 12 -7.58 -5.76 -12.26
CA MET A 12 -7.19 -6.53 -13.45
C MET A 12 -5.67 -6.57 -13.63
N ALA A 13 -4.96 -5.45 -13.45
CA ALA A 13 -3.50 -5.44 -13.54
C ALA A 13 -2.84 -6.33 -12.46
N ILE A 14 -3.41 -6.38 -11.26
CA ILE A 14 -2.92 -7.28 -10.20
C ILE A 14 -3.17 -8.72 -10.60
N GLU A 15 -4.38 -9.07 -11.04
CA GLU A 15 -4.73 -10.43 -11.46
C GLU A 15 -3.88 -10.91 -12.65
N ALA A 16 -3.63 -10.04 -13.63
CA ALA A 16 -2.89 -10.39 -14.84
C ALA A 16 -1.37 -10.53 -14.63
N PHE A 17 -0.79 -9.73 -13.73
CA PHE A 17 0.67 -9.62 -13.62
C PHE A 17 1.26 -10.01 -12.27
N ALA A 18 0.45 -10.12 -11.21
CA ALA A 18 0.97 -10.61 -9.95
C ALA A 18 1.20 -12.12 -10.04
N PRO A 19 2.34 -12.63 -9.54
CA PRO A 19 2.52 -14.06 -9.43
C PRO A 19 1.55 -14.63 -8.39
N THR A 20 1.32 -15.94 -8.45
CA THR A 20 0.44 -16.64 -7.50
C THR A 20 0.76 -16.25 -6.06
N THR A 21 -0.26 -16.04 -5.24
CA THR A 21 -0.14 -15.55 -3.86
C THR A 21 0.79 -16.40 -2.99
N THR A 22 0.89 -17.71 -3.27
CA THR A 22 1.79 -18.68 -2.64
C THR A 22 3.27 -18.37 -2.83
N THR A 23 3.63 -17.60 -3.88
CA THR A 23 5.00 -17.13 -4.14
C THR A 23 5.53 -16.27 -2.99
N PHE A 24 4.65 -15.57 -2.28
CA PHE A 24 5.03 -14.68 -1.19
C PHE A 24 4.59 -15.24 0.16
N ARG A 25 5.54 -15.48 1.06
CA ARG A 25 5.24 -15.93 2.44
C ARG A 25 4.47 -14.89 3.27
N LYS A 26 4.61 -13.60 2.96
CA LYS A 26 4.08 -12.48 3.76
C LYS A 26 3.75 -11.30 2.85
N GLY A 27 2.72 -10.51 3.18
CA GLY A 27 2.38 -9.30 2.42
C GLY A 27 3.49 -8.23 2.36
N ARG A 28 4.45 -8.24 3.29
CA ARG A 28 5.65 -7.39 3.21
C ARG A 28 6.53 -7.76 2.00
N ALA A 29 6.61 -9.04 1.65
CA ALA A 29 7.35 -9.51 0.48
C ALA A 29 6.65 -9.07 -0.82
N PHE A 30 5.32 -9.13 -0.86
CA PHE A 30 4.54 -8.60 -1.98
C PHE A 30 4.75 -7.08 -2.16
N ALA A 31 4.66 -6.29 -1.09
CA ALA A 31 4.92 -4.86 -1.15
C ALA A 31 6.38 -4.54 -1.58
N ALA A 32 7.35 -5.35 -1.15
CA ALA A 32 8.73 -5.21 -1.60
C ALA A 32 8.89 -5.54 -3.09
N TRP A 33 8.22 -6.59 -3.57
CA TRP A 33 8.19 -6.98 -4.98
C TRP A 33 7.54 -5.93 -5.89
N LEU A 34 6.57 -5.17 -5.39
CA LEU A 34 6.03 -3.99 -6.09
C LEU A 34 7.02 -2.81 -6.12
N GLY A 35 8.12 -2.87 -5.37
CA GLY A 35 9.05 -1.76 -5.23
C GLY A 35 8.54 -0.66 -4.32
N LEU A 36 7.66 -0.98 -3.35
CA LEU A 36 7.14 -0.07 -2.32
C LEU A 36 7.93 -0.13 -1.01
N ALA A 37 8.93 -1.01 -0.92
CA ALA A 37 9.84 -1.08 0.22
C ALA A 37 11.10 -0.21 0.00
N PRO A 38 11.69 0.36 1.07
CA PRO A 38 12.97 1.06 0.98
C PRO A 38 14.10 0.12 0.56
N LYS A 39 15.06 0.64 -0.20
CA LYS A 39 16.30 -0.07 -0.54
C LYS A 39 17.19 -0.20 0.70
N GLN A 40 17.74 -1.38 0.93
CA GLN A 40 18.63 -1.66 2.05
C GLN A 40 20.08 -1.43 1.65
N HIS A 41 20.79 -0.61 2.41
CA HIS A 41 22.22 -0.30 2.27
C HIS A 41 22.96 -0.62 3.57
N SER A 42 22.65 -1.77 4.15
CA SER A 42 23.17 -2.18 5.46
C SER A 42 24.49 -2.95 5.31
N SER A 43 25.47 -2.66 6.18
CA SER A 43 26.75 -3.39 6.28
C SER A 43 27.17 -3.49 7.75
N GLY A 44 27.95 -4.52 8.10
CA GLY A 44 28.63 -4.62 9.41
C GLY A 44 27.75 -4.38 10.65
N GLY A 45 26.50 -4.86 10.64
CA GLY A 45 25.55 -4.68 11.76
C GLY A 45 24.79 -3.35 11.78
N LYS A 46 25.13 -2.37 10.94
CA LYS A 46 24.40 -1.10 10.82
C LYS A 46 23.29 -1.22 9.78
N GLN A 47 22.04 -1.05 10.22
CA GLN A 47 20.90 -1.01 9.32
C GLN A 47 20.70 0.39 8.73
N VAL A 48 20.77 0.51 7.40
CA VAL A 48 20.53 1.77 6.69
C VAL A 48 19.47 1.56 5.62
N LEU A 49 18.35 2.28 5.75
CA LEU A 49 17.25 2.27 4.78
C LEU A 49 17.31 3.54 3.93
N GLY A 50 17.38 3.37 2.62
CA GLY A 50 17.40 4.45 1.64
C GLY A 50 16.03 4.79 1.07
N ARG A 51 16.03 5.34 -0.14
CA ARG A 51 14.81 5.63 -0.92
C ARG A 51 14.05 4.34 -1.25
N THR A 52 12.77 4.47 -1.60
CA THR A 52 11.97 3.37 -2.14
C THR A 52 12.70 2.72 -3.31
N SER A 53 12.79 1.39 -3.34
CA SER A 53 13.66 0.69 -4.30
C SER A 53 13.25 0.98 -5.75
N LYS A 54 11.93 1.09 -6.01
CA LYS A 54 11.33 1.18 -7.36
C LYS A 54 11.65 -0.02 -8.27
N MET A 55 12.38 -1.01 -7.76
CA MET A 55 12.65 -2.30 -8.39
C MET A 55 11.42 -3.17 -8.15
N GLY A 56 10.81 -3.67 -9.23
CA GLY A 56 9.54 -4.38 -9.15
C GLY A 56 8.55 -4.00 -10.25
N GLN A 57 7.35 -4.55 -10.15
CA GLN A 57 6.27 -4.37 -11.13
C GLN A 57 5.81 -2.88 -11.17
N ARG A 58 6.18 -2.18 -12.24
CA ARG A 58 6.06 -0.71 -12.35
C ARG A 58 4.61 -0.26 -12.46
N ASP A 59 3.78 -1.02 -13.18
CA ASP A 59 2.42 -0.62 -13.53
C ASP A 59 1.48 -0.72 -12.33
N ILE A 60 1.44 -1.86 -11.64
CA ILE A 60 0.76 -2.05 -10.35
C ILE A 60 1.28 -1.03 -9.34
N ARG A 61 2.60 -0.79 -9.23
CA ARG A 61 3.11 0.23 -8.31
C ARG A 61 2.50 1.61 -8.61
N ARG A 62 2.47 2.02 -9.87
CA ARG A 62 1.88 3.30 -10.29
C ARG A 62 0.39 3.33 -9.98
N LEU A 63 -0.35 2.28 -10.31
CA LEU A 63 -1.80 2.18 -10.10
C LEU A 63 -2.16 2.24 -8.61
N VAL A 64 -1.45 1.51 -7.75
CA VAL A 64 -1.68 1.51 -6.30
C VAL A 64 -1.33 2.87 -5.69
N ILE A 65 -0.27 3.56 -6.17
CA ILE A 65 0.04 4.94 -5.73
C ILE A 65 -1.06 5.93 -6.17
N ILE A 66 -1.57 5.80 -7.39
CA ILE A 66 -2.71 6.62 -7.86
C ILE A 66 -3.93 6.35 -6.99
N GLY A 67 -4.22 5.09 -6.67
CA GLY A 67 -5.29 4.69 -5.75
C GLY A 67 -5.13 5.26 -4.35
N ALA A 68 -3.92 5.23 -3.80
CA ALA A 68 -3.64 5.89 -2.51
C ALA A 68 -3.88 7.41 -2.58
N MET A 69 -3.51 8.06 -3.69
CA MET A 69 -3.73 9.49 -3.88
C MET A 69 -5.22 9.86 -3.97
N THR A 70 -6.08 9.01 -4.54
CA THR A 70 -7.52 9.24 -4.57
C THR A 70 -8.13 9.11 -3.18
N VAL A 71 -7.71 8.11 -2.38
CA VAL A 71 -8.10 7.95 -0.97
C VAL A 71 -7.72 9.19 -0.17
N ILE A 72 -6.49 9.68 -0.31
CA ILE A 72 -6.04 10.92 0.35
C ILE A 72 -6.89 12.11 -0.08
N ARG A 73 -7.16 12.27 -1.38
CA ARG A 73 -7.99 13.37 -1.91
C ARG A 73 -9.40 13.35 -1.32
N TRP A 74 -9.98 12.17 -1.15
CA TRP A 74 -11.31 12.05 -0.57
C TRP A 74 -11.29 12.31 0.94
N ALA A 75 -10.32 11.75 1.67
CA ALA A 75 -10.11 12.01 3.08
C ALA A 75 -9.96 13.52 3.36
N SER A 76 -9.12 14.22 2.57
CA SER A 76 -8.91 15.67 2.73
C SER A 76 -10.18 16.50 2.55
N ARG A 77 -11.18 16.00 1.81
CA ARG A 77 -12.45 16.72 1.53
C ARG A 77 -13.53 16.46 2.57
N LYS A 78 -13.49 15.32 3.26
CA LYS A 78 -14.56 14.88 4.17
C LYS A 78 -14.23 15.03 5.66
N ALA A 79 -13.08 15.62 6.01
CA ALA A 79 -12.53 15.66 7.36
C ALA A 79 -12.50 14.24 7.98
N PRO A 80 -11.43 13.45 7.75
CA PRO A 80 -11.35 12.13 8.33
C PRO A 80 -11.38 12.27 9.87
N PRO A 81 -11.86 11.26 10.61
CA PRO A 81 -11.81 11.30 12.08
C PRO A 81 -10.40 11.70 12.52
N GLU A 82 -10.26 12.66 13.45
CA GLU A 82 -8.95 13.22 13.83
C GLU A 82 -7.95 12.12 14.28
N ASN A 83 -8.47 11.02 14.82
CA ASN A 83 -7.69 9.86 15.27
C ASN A 83 -7.24 8.91 14.13
N ALA A 84 -7.68 9.13 12.89
CA ALA A 84 -7.33 8.31 11.75
C ALA A 84 -5.84 8.44 11.44
N TRP A 85 -5.14 7.31 11.32
CA TRP A 85 -3.71 7.25 10.97
C TRP A 85 -3.35 8.15 9.78
N LEU A 86 -4.24 8.25 8.79
CA LEU A 86 -4.00 9.05 7.59
C LEU A 86 -3.97 10.56 7.86
N ALA A 87 -4.84 11.06 8.75
CA ALA A 87 -4.91 12.48 9.14
C ALA A 87 -3.59 12.91 9.79
N ARG A 88 -3.18 12.19 10.84
CA ARG A 88 -1.92 12.42 11.58
C ARG A 88 -0.68 12.36 10.69
N MET A 89 -0.69 11.51 9.66
CA MET A 89 0.41 11.43 8.70
C MET A 89 0.46 12.65 7.77
N LEU A 90 -0.70 13.14 7.30
CA LEU A 90 -0.80 14.30 6.42
C LEU A 90 -0.42 15.62 7.10
N GLU A 91 -0.64 15.72 8.42
CA GLU A 91 -0.18 16.86 9.23
C GLU A 91 1.35 16.94 9.32
N ARG A 92 2.04 15.80 9.35
CA ARG A 92 3.48 15.73 9.68
C ARG A 92 4.39 15.50 8.47
N LYS A 93 3.84 15.04 7.34
CA LYS A 93 4.63 14.58 6.20
C LYS A 93 4.06 15.09 4.87
N PRO A 94 4.92 15.34 3.86
CA PRO A 94 4.46 15.71 2.53
C PRO A 94 3.50 14.67 1.94
N ARG A 95 2.49 15.15 1.23
CA ARG A 95 1.42 14.32 0.65
C ARG A 95 1.92 13.10 -0.12
N MET A 96 2.94 13.25 -0.95
CA MET A 96 3.49 12.15 -1.75
C MET A 96 4.15 11.06 -0.88
N LEU A 97 4.79 11.44 0.23
CA LEU A 97 5.37 10.49 1.17
C LEU A 97 4.26 9.67 1.84
N VAL A 98 3.18 10.34 2.25
CA VAL A 98 2.00 9.68 2.82
C VAL A 98 1.33 8.75 1.81
N ALA A 99 1.23 9.17 0.54
CA ALA A 99 0.70 8.33 -0.53
C ALA A 99 1.51 7.04 -0.73
N ILE A 100 2.84 7.12 -0.70
CA ILE A 100 3.70 5.93 -0.78
C ILE A 100 3.50 5.02 0.44
N ALA A 101 3.40 5.59 1.64
CA ALA A 101 3.14 4.83 2.86
C ALA A 101 1.77 4.13 2.83
N LEU A 102 0.73 4.84 2.37
CA LEU A 102 -0.61 4.28 2.21
C LEU A 102 -0.63 3.19 1.13
N ALA A 103 0.04 3.40 -0.01
CA ALA A 103 0.20 2.39 -1.06
C ALA A 103 0.88 1.12 -0.53
N ASN A 104 1.89 1.24 0.33
CA ASN A 104 2.53 0.09 0.99
C ASN A 104 1.54 -0.66 1.90
N LYS A 105 0.73 0.07 2.68
CA LYS A 105 -0.34 -0.52 3.49
C LYS A 105 -1.38 -1.24 2.61
N MET A 106 -1.83 -0.60 1.54
CA MET A 106 -2.76 -1.18 0.56
C MET A 106 -2.19 -2.46 -0.07
N ALA A 107 -0.95 -2.46 -0.53
CA ALA A 107 -0.30 -3.65 -1.09
C ALA A 107 -0.33 -4.85 -0.12
N ARG A 108 -0.05 -4.61 1.17
CA ARG A 108 -0.10 -5.67 2.19
C ARG A 108 -1.51 -6.20 2.40
N SER A 109 -2.51 -5.32 2.37
CA SER A 109 -3.92 -5.70 2.48
C SER A 109 -4.42 -6.43 1.23
N ILE A 110 -4.00 -6.01 0.03
CA ILE A 110 -4.30 -6.70 -1.25
C ILE A 110 -3.79 -8.14 -1.19
N TRP A 111 -2.54 -8.34 -0.78
CA TRP A 111 -1.98 -9.69 -0.61
C TRP A 111 -2.79 -10.53 0.39
N ALA A 112 -3.21 -9.95 1.51
CA ALA A 112 -4.02 -10.67 2.49
C ALA A 112 -5.40 -11.05 1.94
N MET A 113 -6.05 -10.13 1.21
CA MET A 113 -7.34 -10.39 0.54
C MET A 113 -7.23 -11.53 -0.46
N MET A 114 -6.22 -11.50 -1.35
CA MET A 114 -6.02 -12.55 -2.35
C MET A 114 -5.65 -13.90 -1.71
N THR A 115 -4.86 -13.89 -0.63
CA THR A 115 -4.43 -15.15 0.04
C THR A 115 -5.55 -15.81 0.83
N LYS A 116 -6.43 -15.02 1.44
CA LYS A 116 -7.54 -15.53 2.26
C LYS A 116 -8.86 -15.66 1.48
N ASN A 117 -8.88 -15.21 0.23
CA ASN A 117 -10.10 -15.04 -0.56
C ASN A 117 -11.18 -14.25 0.21
N GLU A 118 -10.76 -13.18 0.90
CA GLU A 118 -11.63 -12.36 1.73
C GLU A 118 -11.73 -10.93 1.19
N ASN A 119 -12.89 -10.31 1.46
CA ASN A 119 -13.14 -8.91 1.19
C ASN A 119 -12.25 -7.98 2.05
N TYR A 120 -12.03 -6.74 1.58
CA TYR A 120 -11.30 -5.74 2.37
C TYR A 120 -12.06 -5.47 3.69
N ARG A 121 -11.34 -5.61 4.80
CA ARG A 121 -11.79 -5.21 6.14
C ARG A 121 -11.05 -3.94 6.53
N ASP A 122 -11.78 -2.87 6.77
CA ASP A 122 -11.18 -1.65 7.28
C ASP A 122 -10.84 -1.82 8.77
N SER A 123 -9.58 -1.57 9.12
CA SER A 123 -9.12 -1.67 10.50
C SER A 123 -9.74 -0.59 11.39
N GLY A 124 -10.30 0.48 10.80
CA GLY A 124 -11.06 1.52 11.51
C GLY A 124 -12.53 1.15 11.78
N LEU A 125 -13.09 0.19 11.05
CA LEU A 125 -14.47 -0.30 11.25
C LEU A 125 -14.52 -1.56 12.13
N ALA A 126 -13.43 -2.33 12.19
CA ALA A 126 -13.36 -3.57 12.98
C ALA A 126 -13.09 -3.34 14.49
N ALA A 127 -12.89 -2.08 14.92
CA ALA A 127 -12.67 -1.69 16.30
C ALA A 127 -13.85 -0.91 16.90
N ALA A 128 -15.05 -1.05 16.30
CA ALA A 128 -16.31 -0.52 16.78
C ALA A 128 -17.22 -1.66 17.23
#